data_AF-A0A3M2BLV2-F1
#
_entry.id   AF-A0A3M2BLV2-F1
#
_cell.length_a   1.000
_cell.length_b   1.000
_cell.length_c   1.000
_cell.angle_alpha   90.00
_cell.angle_beta   90.00
_cell.angle_gamma   90.00
#
_symmetry.space_group_name_H-M   'P 1'
#
loop_
_entity.id
_entity.type
_entity.pdbx_description
1 polymer ?
#
loop_
_entity_poly.entity_id
_entity_poly.type
_entity_poly.pdbx_seq_one_letter_code
_entity_poly.pdbx_strand_id
1 'polypeptide(L)'
;MREPIHFIPILTTVVALSFAPVVFRRWRERRSGYHLLWWSLGIALYGVGTFTEAWTTLFGWNEFVFRSWYVAGALLGGAPLAQGTAYLLLPRRWAHAFAVALVAAVAAGATVVFLSPIDPALVEPHRLTGKVMVWQQARLFSPFINTYAFIFLVGGAALSAWRFRGQPEARHRVIGNVFIAVGALLPGIGGMATRFGHTEVLYVMEFVGLILIWIGYRYNVAGSVRGAPPVSAAAAGAAEAAAG
;
A
#
# COMPACT_ATOMS: atom_id res chain seq x y z
N MET A 1 -13.23 20.25 17.10
CA MET A 1 -12.17 20.16 18.12
C MET A 1 -11.26 18.98 17.76
N ARG A 2 -10.00 18.96 18.20
CA ARG A 2 -9.10 17.83 17.96
C ARG A 2 -9.49 16.69 18.90
N GLU A 3 -9.67 15.50 18.35
CA GLU A 3 -9.95 14.29 19.13
C GLU A 3 -8.73 13.38 19.14
N PRO A 4 -8.56 12.49 20.15
CA PRO A 4 -7.42 11.57 20.21
C PRO A 4 -7.24 10.73 18.94
N ILE A 5 -8.34 10.39 18.27
CA ILE A 5 -8.36 9.63 17.03
C ILE A 5 -7.68 10.36 15.85
N HIS A 6 -7.63 11.70 15.86
CA HIS A 6 -6.96 12.49 14.83
C HIS A 6 -5.44 12.36 14.88
N PHE A 7 -4.87 11.80 15.95
CA PHE A 7 -3.43 11.58 16.10
C PHE A 7 -2.98 10.19 15.63
N ILE A 8 -3.91 9.28 15.32
CA ILE A 8 -3.58 7.94 14.79
C ILE A 8 -2.73 8.00 13.51
N PRO A 9 -2.96 8.92 12.55
CA PRO A 9 -2.12 8.99 11.35
C PRO A 9 -0.63 9.23 11.64
N ILE A 10 -0.27 9.82 12.79
CA ILE A 10 1.14 9.95 13.23
C ILE A 10 1.74 8.56 13.45
N LEU A 11 1.03 7.69 14.16
CA LEU A 11 1.46 6.32 14.41
C LEU A 11 1.54 5.53 13.10
N THR A 12 0.54 5.69 12.23
CA THR A 12 0.53 5.06 10.91
C THR A 12 1.72 5.49 10.05
N THR A 13 2.07 6.78 10.08
CA THR A 13 3.25 7.33 9.40
C THR A 13 4.53 6.68 9.91
N VAL A 14 4.70 6.57 11.23
CA VAL A 14 5.88 5.93 11.84
C VAL A 14 5.99 4.46 11.44
N VAL A 15 4.86 3.74 11.43
CA VAL A 15 4.80 2.34 10.97
C VAL A 15 5.19 2.24 9.50
N ALA A 16 4.66 3.10 8.64
CA ALA A 16 4.98 3.12 7.21
C ALA A 16 6.47 3.42 6.95
N LEU A 17 7.03 4.43 7.64
CA LEU A 17 8.45 4.79 7.55
C LEU A 17 9.37 3.67 8.08
N SER A 18 8.89 2.84 8.99
CA SER A 18 9.64 1.66 9.47
C SER A 18 9.51 0.48 8.51
N PHE A 19 8.33 0.28 7.92
CA PHE A 19 8.02 -0.87 7.08
C PHE A 19 8.57 -0.73 5.65
N ALA A 20 8.48 0.44 5.02
CA ALA A 20 8.94 0.65 3.65
C ALA A 20 10.44 0.33 3.44
N PRO A 21 11.37 0.75 4.32
CA PRO A 21 12.79 0.39 4.22
C PRO A 21 13.06 -1.12 4.36
N VAL A 22 12.26 -1.83 5.17
CA VAL A 22 12.40 -3.29 5.33
C VAL A 22 12.11 -4.00 4.01
N VAL A 23 11.06 -3.58 3.30
CA VAL A 23 10.72 -4.13 1.97
C VAL A 23 11.76 -3.70 0.93
N PHE A 24 12.19 -2.44 0.95
CA PHE A 24 13.20 -1.91 0.04
C PHE A 24 14.54 -2.63 0.16
N ARG A 25 15.02 -2.85 1.40
CA ARG A 25 16.28 -3.56 1.66
C ARG A 25 16.22 -4.99 1.12
N ARG A 26 15.09 -5.68 1.33
CA ARG A 26 14.88 -7.03 0.77
C ARG A 26 14.91 -7.03 -0.76
N TRP A 27 14.32 -6.02 -1.40
CA TRP A 27 14.39 -5.86 -2.85
C TRP A 27 15.84 -5.72 -3.33
N ARG A 28 16.66 -4.91 -2.65
CA ARG A 28 18.09 -4.73 -2.96
C ARG A 28 18.89 -6.02 -2.77
N GLU A 29 18.67 -6.74 -1.68
CA GLU A 29 19.39 -7.98 -1.33
C GLU A 29 19.07 -9.14 -2.29
N ARG A 30 17.79 -9.36 -2.59
CA ARG A 30 17.34 -10.51 -3.39
C ARG A 30 17.31 -10.23 -4.90
N ARG A 31 17.45 -8.96 -5.32
CA ARG A 31 17.14 -8.47 -6.68
C ARG A 31 15.80 -9.01 -7.21
N SER A 32 14.81 -9.24 -6.34
CA SER A 32 13.69 -10.15 -6.60
C SER A 32 12.55 -9.59 -7.44
N GLY A 33 12.86 -8.79 -8.47
CA GLY A 33 11.91 -8.32 -9.45
C GLY A 33 11.05 -7.13 -9.00
N TYR A 34 10.31 -6.57 -9.97
CA TYR A 34 9.58 -5.31 -9.84
C TYR A 34 8.55 -5.27 -8.69
N HIS A 35 8.00 -6.41 -8.27
CA HIS A 35 6.94 -6.45 -7.26
C HIS A 35 7.33 -5.83 -5.91
N LEU A 36 8.52 -6.13 -5.37
CA LEU A 36 8.96 -5.56 -4.09
C LEU A 36 9.28 -4.06 -4.19
N LEU A 37 9.75 -3.60 -5.36
CA LEU A 37 9.97 -2.18 -5.60
C LEU A 37 8.64 -1.42 -5.56
N TRP A 38 7.63 -1.93 -6.27
CA TRP A 38 6.27 -1.38 -6.25
C TRP A 38 5.63 -1.43 -4.86
N TRP A 39 5.87 -2.51 -4.10
CA TRP A 39 5.41 -2.60 -2.71
C TRP A 39 6.07 -1.57 -1.80
N SER A 40 7.39 -1.43 -1.88
CA SER A 40 8.12 -0.45 -1.10
C SER A 40 7.66 0.98 -1.41
N LEU A 41 7.48 1.30 -2.70
CA LEU A 41 6.93 2.58 -3.14
C LEU A 41 5.50 2.79 -2.61
N GLY A 42 4.65 1.77 -2.66
CA GLY A 42 3.29 1.85 -2.13
C GLY A 42 3.23 2.14 -0.64
N ILE A 43 4.04 1.44 0.17
CA ILE A 43 4.11 1.69 1.62
C ILE A 43 4.66 3.09 1.92
N ALA A 44 5.63 3.56 1.13
CA ALA A 44 6.16 4.90 1.28
C ALA A 44 5.09 5.97 0.98
N LEU A 45 4.35 5.83 -0.12
CA LEU A 45 3.26 6.76 -0.49
C LEU A 45 2.10 6.71 0.49
N TYR A 46 1.80 5.53 1.04
CA TYR A 46 0.87 5.37 2.15
C TYR A 46 1.33 6.18 3.38
N GLY A 47 2.63 6.10 3.71
CA GLY A 47 3.25 6.93 4.74
C GLY A 47 3.13 8.43 4.45
N VAL A 48 3.30 8.86 3.20
CA VAL A 48 3.10 10.26 2.80
C VAL A 48 1.64 10.71 2.98
N GLY A 49 0.66 9.88 2.60
CA GLY A 49 -0.76 10.17 2.81
C GLY A 49 -1.11 10.35 4.29
N THR A 50 -0.72 9.39 5.13
CA THR A 50 -0.96 9.48 6.58
C THR A 50 -0.15 10.59 7.25
N PHE A 51 1.01 10.95 6.71
CA PHE A 51 1.78 12.11 7.17
C PHE A 51 1.04 13.42 6.90
N THR A 52 0.40 13.56 5.74
CA THR A 52 -0.39 14.76 5.43
C THR A 52 -1.63 14.90 6.32
N GLU A 53 -2.22 13.79 6.75
CA GLU A 53 -3.29 13.78 7.75
C GLU A 53 -2.78 14.19 9.13
N ALA A 54 -1.66 13.60 9.57
CA ALA A 54 -0.98 13.97 10.80
C ALA A 54 -0.61 15.47 10.83
N TRP A 55 -0.07 15.98 9.72
CA TRP A 55 0.22 17.40 9.56
C TRP A 55 -1.04 18.25 9.76
N THR A 56 -2.14 17.88 9.12
CA THR A 56 -3.41 18.60 9.20
C THR A 56 -3.94 18.61 10.63
N THR A 57 -3.80 17.51 11.37
CA THR A 57 -4.17 17.46 12.80
C THR A 57 -3.33 18.41 13.65
N LEU A 58 -2.03 18.50 13.40
CA LEU A 58 -1.09 19.25 14.25
C LEU A 58 -1.08 20.75 13.92
N PHE A 59 -1.00 21.08 12.63
CA PHE A 59 -0.75 22.44 12.13
C PHE A 59 -1.96 23.07 11.46
N GLY A 60 -3.03 22.29 11.26
CA GLY A 60 -4.24 22.74 10.59
C GLY A 60 -4.22 22.51 9.08
N TRP A 61 -5.34 22.84 8.46
CA TRP A 61 -5.55 22.65 7.03
C TRP A 61 -4.64 23.56 6.19
N ASN A 62 -4.06 22.98 5.13
CA ASN A 62 -3.28 23.68 4.14
C ASN A 62 -3.57 23.09 2.74
N GLU A 63 -3.68 23.94 1.73
CA GLU A 63 -4.06 23.51 0.39
C GLU A 63 -3.05 22.56 -0.26
N PHE A 64 -1.75 22.83 -0.13
CA PHE A 64 -0.71 21.97 -0.68
C PHE A 64 -0.71 20.59 0.00
N VAL A 65 -0.92 20.57 1.32
CA VAL A 65 -1.03 19.35 2.12
C VAL A 65 -2.26 18.55 1.70
N PHE A 66 -3.41 19.21 1.51
CA PHE A 66 -4.63 18.57 1.01
C PHE A 66 -4.44 17.94 -0.37
N ARG A 67 -3.81 18.66 -1.33
CA ARG A 67 -3.57 18.13 -2.67
C ARG A 67 -2.60 16.95 -2.65
N SER A 68 -1.55 17.04 -1.83
CA SER A 68 -0.60 15.96 -1.61
C SER A 68 -1.27 14.73 -1.00
N TRP A 69 -2.13 14.92 0.00
CA TRP A 69 -2.95 13.87 0.60
C TRP A 69 -3.84 13.18 -0.44
N TYR A 70 -4.53 13.96 -1.27
CA TYR A 70 -5.44 13.41 -2.25
C TYR A 70 -4.69 12.51 -3.26
N VAL A 71 -3.53 12.95 -3.73
CA VAL A 71 -2.71 12.16 -4.66
C VAL A 71 -2.08 10.96 -3.96
N ALA A 72 -1.40 11.16 -2.83
CA ALA A 72 -0.66 10.11 -2.14
C ALA A 72 -1.56 9.08 -1.46
N GLY A 73 -2.57 9.54 -0.71
CA GLY A 73 -3.52 8.70 0.00
C GLY A 73 -4.65 8.22 -0.89
N ALA A 74 -5.44 9.14 -1.47
CA ALA A 74 -6.69 8.77 -2.13
C ALA A 74 -6.53 8.15 -3.54
N LEU A 75 -5.43 8.46 -4.26
CA LEU A 75 -5.12 7.83 -5.56
C LEU A 75 -4.05 6.74 -5.43
N LEU A 76 -2.95 7.04 -4.73
CA LEU A 76 -1.78 6.15 -4.68
C LEU A 76 -1.72 5.25 -3.43
N GLY A 77 -2.67 5.32 -2.49
CA GLY A 77 -2.55 4.59 -1.22
C GLY A 77 -2.42 3.07 -1.41
N GLY A 78 -3.30 2.46 -2.20
CA GLY A 78 -3.27 1.02 -2.49
C GLY A 78 -2.71 0.65 -3.88
N ALA A 79 -2.65 1.61 -4.80
CA ALA A 79 -2.42 1.30 -6.22
C ALA A 79 -1.02 0.74 -6.54
N PRO A 80 0.10 1.26 -5.97
CA PRO A 80 1.42 0.69 -6.18
C PRO A 80 1.58 -0.71 -5.57
N LEU A 81 0.99 -0.95 -4.39
CA LEU A 81 0.97 -2.29 -3.77
C LEU A 81 0.26 -3.30 -4.69
N ALA A 82 -0.89 -2.91 -5.22
CA ALA A 82 -1.66 -3.68 -6.18
C ALA A 82 -0.90 -3.92 -7.49
N GLN A 83 -0.21 -2.90 -7.99
CA GLN A 83 0.66 -3.01 -9.17
C GLN A 83 1.77 -4.04 -8.93
N GLY A 84 2.37 -4.07 -7.74
CA GLY A 84 3.33 -5.10 -7.37
C GLY A 84 2.73 -6.51 -7.43
N THR A 85 1.48 -6.69 -6.98
CA THR A 85 0.76 -7.97 -7.13
C THR A 85 0.44 -8.28 -8.58
N ALA A 86 0.13 -7.30 -9.42
CA ALA A 86 -0.05 -7.50 -10.86
C ALA A 86 1.23 -8.09 -11.51
N TYR A 87 2.43 -7.65 -11.09
CA TYR A 87 3.70 -8.24 -11.53
C TYR A 87 3.91 -9.70 -11.06
N LEU A 88 3.17 -10.16 -10.04
CA LEU A 88 3.20 -11.55 -9.59
C LEU A 88 2.20 -12.44 -10.32
N LEU A 89 1.03 -11.89 -10.71
CA LEU A 89 -0.08 -12.65 -11.27
C LEU A 89 -0.15 -12.61 -12.80
N LEU A 90 0.34 -11.54 -13.42
CA LEU A 90 0.22 -11.32 -14.86
C LEU A 90 1.56 -11.49 -15.59
N PRO A 91 1.53 -11.86 -16.89
CA PRO A 91 2.71 -11.78 -17.74
C PRO A 91 3.29 -10.36 -17.77
N ARG A 92 4.62 -10.24 -17.85
CA ARG A 92 5.34 -8.95 -17.77
C ARG A 92 4.79 -7.88 -18.71
N ARG A 93 4.43 -8.23 -19.95
CA ARG A 93 3.82 -7.30 -20.93
C ARG A 93 2.58 -6.59 -20.38
N TRP A 94 1.70 -7.34 -19.71
CA TRP A 94 0.45 -6.82 -19.17
C TRP A 94 0.68 -6.07 -17.87
N ALA A 95 1.59 -6.56 -17.02
CA ALA A 95 1.98 -5.83 -15.82
C ALA A 95 2.60 -4.46 -16.16
N HIS A 96 3.46 -4.36 -17.19
CA HIS A 96 4.00 -3.10 -17.67
C HIS A 96 2.91 -2.20 -18.27
N ALA A 97 2.03 -2.74 -19.12
CA ALA A 97 0.92 -1.98 -19.69
C ALA A 97 0.00 -1.39 -18.59
N PHE A 98 -0.33 -2.17 -17.57
CA PHE A 98 -1.11 -1.70 -16.42
C PHE A 98 -0.34 -0.69 -15.56
N ALA A 99 0.98 -0.83 -15.41
CA ALA A 99 1.79 0.17 -14.72
C ALA A 99 1.74 1.51 -15.45
N VAL A 100 1.88 1.51 -16.78
CA VAL A 100 1.78 2.73 -17.60
C VAL A 100 0.38 3.33 -17.51
N ALA A 101 -0.66 2.51 -17.65
CA ALA A 101 -2.05 2.97 -17.54
C ALA A 101 -2.35 3.56 -16.15
N LEU A 102 -1.86 2.92 -15.08
CA LEU A 102 -2.01 3.41 -13.71
C LEU A 102 -1.31 4.76 -13.53
N VAL A 103 -0.05 4.87 -13.95
CA VAL A 103 0.71 6.12 -13.85
C VAL A 103 0.04 7.24 -14.65
N ALA A 104 -0.44 6.95 -15.86
CA ALA A 104 -1.18 7.91 -16.68
C ALA A 104 -2.49 8.36 -16.00
N ALA A 105 -3.27 7.42 -15.45
CA ALA A 105 -4.50 7.73 -14.75
C ALA A 105 -4.25 8.57 -13.48
N VAL A 106 -3.20 8.25 -12.72
CA VAL A 106 -2.79 9.03 -11.54
C VAL A 106 -2.31 10.41 -11.96
N ALA A 107 -1.51 10.54 -13.01
CA ALA A 107 -1.03 11.83 -13.50
C ALA A 107 -2.18 12.73 -13.97
N ALA A 108 -3.15 12.17 -14.70
CA ALA A 108 -4.37 12.88 -15.09
C ALA A 108 -5.17 13.32 -13.86
N GLY A 109 -5.43 12.40 -12.92
CA GLY A 109 -6.15 12.71 -11.68
C GLY A 109 -5.45 13.76 -10.83
N ALA A 110 -4.13 13.66 -10.66
CA ALA A 110 -3.30 14.64 -9.96
C ALA A 110 -3.39 16.02 -10.64
N THR A 111 -3.29 16.07 -11.97
CA THR A 111 -3.43 17.33 -12.72
C THR A 111 -4.78 17.99 -12.44
N VAL A 112 -5.88 17.22 -12.49
CA VAL A 112 -7.22 17.74 -12.20
C VAL A 112 -7.33 18.22 -10.73
N VAL A 113 -6.76 17.48 -9.78
CA VAL A 113 -6.74 17.87 -8.35
C VAL A 113 -5.97 19.16 -8.11
N PHE A 114 -4.82 19.33 -8.76
CA PHE A 114 -3.98 20.53 -8.63
C PHE A 114 -4.51 21.73 -9.40
N LEU A 115 -5.38 21.53 -10.39
CA LEU A 115 -6.02 22.62 -11.11
C LEU A 115 -7.40 22.98 -10.55
N SER A 116 -8.04 22.06 -9.81
CA SER A 116 -9.34 22.33 -9.19
C SER A 116 -9.24 23.48 -8.20
N PRO A 117 -10.08 24.51 -8.34
CA PRO A 117 -10.27 25.51 -7.29
C PRO A 117 -10.76 24.86 -6.00
N ILE A 118 -10.49 25.52 -4.86
CA ILE A 118 -10.92 25.09 -3.53
C ILE A 118 -12.07 25.98 -3.06
N ASP A 119 -13.12 25.36 -2.52
CA ASP A 119 -14.19 26.04 -1.81
C ASP A 119 -13.82 26.17 -0.33
N PRO A 120 -13.50 27.39 0.16
CA PRO A 120 -13.10 27.62 1.54
C PRO A 120 -14.23 27.37 2.55
N ALA A 121 -15.50 27.41 2.13
CA ALA A 121 -16.64 27.17 3.02
C ALA A 121 -16.73 25.71 3.49
N LEU A 122 -16.10 24.79 2.76
CA LEU A 122 -16.09 23.36 3.06
C LEU A 122 -14.81 22.90 3.78
N VAL A 123 -13.87 23.82 4.04
CA VAL A 123 -12.60 23.51 4.69
C VAL A 123 -12.81 23.28 6.18
N GLU A 124 -12.53 22.06 6.61
CA GLU A 124 -12.46 21.71 8.03
C GLU A 124 -11.02 21.89 8.56
N PRO A 125 -10.80 22.55 9.71
CA PRO A 125 -9.44 22.88 10.15
C PRO A 125 -8.55 21.67 10.45
N HIS A 126 -9.12 20.51 10.79
CA HIS A 126 -8.37 19.33 11.27
C HIS A 126 -8.73 18.04 10.52
N ARG A 127 -9.40 18.15 9.37
CA ARG A 127 -9.80 17.00 8.56
C ARG A 127 -9.57 17.29 7.09
N LEU A 128 -9.18 16.26 6.36
CA LEU A 128 -9.07 16.32 4.91
C LEU A 128 -10.30 15.66 4.30
N THR A 129 -10.87 16.33 3.30
CA THR A 129 -12.05 15.84 2.59
C THR A 129 -12.00 16.26 1.14
N GLY A 130 -12.28 15.34 0.23
CA GLY A 130 -12.36 15.64 -1.20
C GLY A 130 -13.50 16.59 -1.57
N LYS A 131 -14.42 16.89 -0.63
CA LYS A 131 -15.57 17.78 -0.86
C LYS A 131 -15.14 19.22 -1.13
N VAL A 132 -13.96 19.65 -0.64
CA VAL A 132 -13.44 21.02 -0.83
C VAL A 132 -13.11 21.36 -2.28
N MET A 133 -12.94 20.38 -3.17
CA MET A 133 -12.64 20.65 -4.59
C MET A 133 -13.88 21.12 -5.33
N VAL A 134 -13.83 22.27 -5.99
CA VAL A 134 -14.95 22.76 -6.83
C VAL A 134 -15.24 21.76 -7.96
N TRP A 135 -14.22 21.18 -8.58
CA TRP A 135 -14.39 20.14 -9.61
C TRP A 135 -14.63 18.77 -8.96
N GLN A 136 -15.87 18.52 -8.54
CA GLN A 136 -16.27 17.27 -7.88
C GLN A 136 -15.98 16.02 -8.73
N GLN A 137 -15.91 16.15 -10.06
CA GLN A 137 -15.58 15.07 -10.99
C GLN A 137 -14.16 14.53 -10.78
N ALA A 138 -13.24 15.33 -10.23
CA ALA A 138 -11.90 14.87 -9.83
C ALA A 138 -11.97 13.68 -8.85
N ARG A 139 -13.07 13.59 -8.09
CA ARG A 139 -13.28 12.51 -7.12
C ARG A 139 -13.60 11.16 -7.74
N LEU A 140 -13.82 11.09 -9.06
CA LEU A 140 -14.08 9.84 -9.78
C LEU A 140 -12.79 9.06 -10.09
N PHE A 141 -11.63 9.71 -10.07
CA PHE A 141 -10.34 9.02 -10.26
C PHE A 141 -10.04 8.05 -9.10
N SER A 142 -10.28 8.49 -7.87
CA SER A 142 -10.03 7.68 -6.67
C SER A 142 -10.78 6.34 -6.67
N PRO A 143 -12.12 6.25 -6.84
CA PRO A 143 -12.82 4.98 -6.84
C PRO A 143 -12.38 4.07 -7.99
N PHE A 144 -12.11 4.62 -9.17
CA PHE A 144 -11.61 3.84 -10.30
C PHE A 144 -10.25 3.17 -9.98
N ILE A 145 -9.29 3.95 -9.48
CA ILE A 145 -7.96 3.45 -9.10
C ILE A 145 -8.05 2.52 -7.88
N ASN A 146 -8.94 2.81 -6.93
CA ASN A 146 -9.15 1.97 -5.75
C ASN A 146 -9.83 0.64 -6.09
N THR A 147 -10.68 0.58 -7.12
CA THR A 147 -11.21 -0.68 -7.66
C THR A 147 -10.09 -1.54 -8.22
N TYR A 148 -9.17 -0.95 -8.99
CA TYR A 148 -7.95 -1.64 -9.43
C TYR A 148 -7.15 -2.16 -8.24
N ALA A 149 -6.94 -1.30 -7.23
CA ALA A 149 -6.20 -1.67 -6.03
C ALA A 149 -6.86 -2.83 -5.27
N PHE A 150 -8.18 -2.80 -5.11
CA PHE A 150 -8.96 -3.85 -4.47
C PHE A 150 -8.82 -5.20 -5.20
N ILE A 151 -9.02 -5.22 -6.52
CA ILE A 151 -8.94 -6.44 -7.33
C ILE A 151 -7.57 -7.10 -7.19
N PHE A 152 -6.48 -6.34 -7.38
CA PHE A 152 -5.15 -6.93 -7.40
C PHE A 152 -4.55 -7.14 -6.02
N LEU A 153 -4.75 -6.23 -5.06
CA LEU A 153 -4.18 -6.38 -3.73
C LEU A 153 -5.00 -7.33 -2.86
N VAL A 154 -6.30 -7.06 -2.69
CA VAL A 154 -7.20 -7.90 -1.87
C VAL A 154 -7.49 -9.20 -2.61
N GLY A 155 -7.95 -9.11 -3.86
CA GLY A 155 -8.28 -10.29 -4.65
C GLY A 155 -7.05 -11.16 -4.94
N GLY A 156 -5.90 -10.57 -5.27
CA GLY A 156 -4.66 -11.31 -5.49
C GLY A 156 -4.14 -12.03 -4.25
N ALA A 157 -4.23 -11.40 -3.07
CA ALA A 157 -3.89 -12.05 -1.81
C ALA A 157 -4.89 -13.16 -1.46
N ALA A 158 -6.19 -12.92 -1.58
CA ALA A 158 -7.23 -13.93 -1.33
C ALA A 158 -7.07 -15.15 -2.25
N LEU A 159 -6.83 -14.93 -3.54
CA LEU A 159 -6.55 -15.99 -4.52
C LEU A 159 -5.29 -16.78 -4.15
N SER A 160 -4.23 -16.09 -3.72
CA SER A 160 -2.99 -16.72 -3.27
C SER A 160 -3.22 -17.59 -2.04
N ALA A 161 -3.96 -17.10 -1.04
CA ALA A 161 -4.31 -17.88 0.15
C ALA A 161 -5.12 -19.13 -0.21
N TRP A 162 -6.11 -19.00 -1.10
CA TRP A 162 -6.92 -20.10 -1.59
C TRP A 162 -6.08 -21.16 -2.33
N ARG A 163 -5.14 -20.73 -3.17
CA ARG A 163 -4.25 -21.64 -3.92
C ARG A 163 -3.32 -22.46 -3.02
N PHE A 164 -2.83 -21.88 -1.93
CA PHE A 164 -1.90 -22.56 -1.01
C PHE A 164 -2.58 -23.34 0.13
N ARG A 165 -3.90 -23.27 0.30
CA ARG A 165 -4.63 -23.84 1.45
C ARG A 165 -4.45 -25.36 1.66
N GLY A 166 -4.22 -26.10 0.58
CA GLY A 166 -4.03 -27.56 0.61
C GLY A 166 -2.58 -28.00 0.75
N GLN A 167 -1.63 -27.07 0.90
CA GLN A 167 -0.19 -27.36 0.94
C GLN A 167 0.34 -27.08 2.36
N PRO A 168 0.56 -28.12 3.20
CA PRO A 168 1.00 -27.94 4.59
C PRO A 168 2.29 -27.11 4.70
N GLU A 169 3.24 -27.32 3.79
CA GLU A 169 4.51 -26.60 3.73
C GLU A 169 4.35 -25.11 3.41
N ALA A 170 3.27 -24.73 2.74
CA ALA A 170 2.95 -23.35 2.36
C ALA A 170 1.98 -22.66 3.32
N ARG A 171 1.71 -23.24 4.50
CA ARG A 171 0.78 -22.65 5.51
C ARG A 171 1.14 -21.21 5.88
N HIS A 172 2.43 -20.89 5.93
CA HIS A 172 2.90 -19.53 6.17
C HIS A 172 2.43 -18.55 5.09
N ARG A 173 2.29 -18.99 3.83
CA ARG A 173 1.77 -18.17 2.71
C ARG A 173 0.27 -17.98 2.82
N VAL A 174 -0.46 -18.98 3.27
CA VAL A 174 -1.91 -18.87 3.49
C VAL A 174 -2.19 -17.80 4.54
N ILE A 175 -1.57 -17.93 5.72
CA ILE A 175 -1.71 -16.98 6.82
C ILE A 175 -1.27 -15.58 6.37
N GLY A 176 -0.09 -15.49 5.73
CA GLY A 176 0.46 -14.21 5.27
C GLY A 176 -0.47 -13.48 4.30
N ASN A 177 -1.02 -14.19 3.32
CA ASN A 177 -1.94 -13.60 2.35
C ASN A 177 -3.32 -13.27 2.94
N VAL A 178 -3.83 -14.02 3.92
CA VAL A 178 -5.06 -13.64 4.63
C VAL A 178 -4.87 -12.32 5.37
N PHE A 179 -3.76 -12.15 6.08
CA PHE A 179 -3.42 -10.90 6.75
C PHE A 179 -3.30 -9.72 5.76
N ILE A 180 -2.68 -9.92 4.60
CA ILE A 180 -2.58 -8.90 3.55
C ILE A 180 -3.97 -8.57 2.99
N ALA A 181 -4.81 -9.57 2.70
CA ALA A 181 -6.13 -9.36 2.14
C ALA A 181 -7.04 -8.57 3.10
N VAL A 182 -7.09 -8.99 4.37
CA VAL A 182 -7.85 -8.28 5.41
C VAL A 182 -7.27 -6.89 5.62
N GLY A 183 -5.96 -6.77 5.78
CA GLY A 183 -5.29 -5.49 5.99
C GLY A 183 -5.49 -4.49 4.86
N ALA A 184 -5.49 -4.95 3.61
CA ALA A 184 -5.75 -4.11 2.44
C ALA A 184 -7.23 -3.74 2.26
N LEU A 185 -8.15 -4.54 2.81
CA LEU A 185 -9.59 -4.25 2.76
C LEU A 185 -9.96 -3.08 3.69
N LEU A 186 -9.32 -2.98 4.86
CA LEU A 186 -9.69 -2.00 5.88
C LEU A 186 -9.60 -0.55 5.39
N PRO A 187 -8.50 -0.06 4.78
CA PRO A 187 -8.44 1.30 4.25
C PRO A 187 -9.52 1.58 3.20
N GLY A 188 -9.92 0.56 2.42
CA GLY A 188 -11.03 0.68 1.47
C GLY A 188 -12.38 0.95 2.17
N ILE A 189 -12.65 0.27 3.29
CA ILE A 189 -13.83 0.52 4.12
C ILE A 189 -13.76 1.92 4.74
N GLY A 190 -12.61 2.30 5.29
CA GLY A 190 -12.38 3.64 5.83
C GLY A 190 -12.57 4.75 4.79
N GLY A 191 -12.05 4.55 3.58
CA GLY A 191 -12.19 5.47 2.45
C GLY A 191 -13.63 5.60 1.97
N MET A 192 -14.44 4.55 2.10
CA MET A 192 -15.88 4.64 1.85
C MET A 192 -16.60 5.42 2.96
N ALA A 193 -16.23 5.20 4.22
CA ALA A 193 -16.79 5.90 5.37
C ALA A 193 -16.56 7.43 5.33
N THR A 194 -15.41 7.89 4.79
CA THR A 194 -15.14 9.33 4.62
C THR A 194 -16.15 10.03 3.69
N ARG A 195 -16.70 9.30 2.72
CA ARG A 195 -17.74 9.83 1.81
C ARG A 195 -19.03 10.13 2.54
N PHE A 196 -19.32 9.36 3.59
CA PHE A 196 -20.46 9.56 4.48
C PHE A 196 -20.15 10.50 5.65
N GLY A 197 -18.96 11.11 5.70
CA GLY A 197 -18.57 12.09 6.72
C GLY A 197 -17.89 11.51 7.96
N HIS A 198 -17.50 10.22 7.92
CA HIS A 198 -16.80 9.55 9.03
C HIS A 198 -15.31 9.37 8.72
N THR A 199 -14.55 10.47 8.72
CA THR A 199 -13.11 10.46 8.38
C THR A 199 -12.26 9.72 9.41
N GLU A 200 -12.68 9.72 10.68
CA GLU A 200 -11.99 9.03 11.78
C GLU A 200 -11.88 7.51 11.56
N VAL A 201 -12.88 6.93 10.89
CA VAL A 201 -12.88 5.50 10.56
C VAL A 201 -11.72 5.19 9.61
N LEU A 202 -11.38 6.10 8.69
CA LEU A 202 -10.22 5.94 7.82
C LEU A 202 -8.95 5.80 8.64
N TYR A 203 -8.68 6.72 9.58
CA TYR A 203 -7.44 6.72 10.35
C TYR A 203 -7.21 5.40 11.11
N VAL A 204 -8.27 4.87 11.74
CA VAL A 204 -8.20 3.58 12.46
C VAL A 204 -7.98 2.43 11.49
N MET A 205 -8.74 2.39 10.40
CA MET A 205 -8.67 1.32 9.42
C MET A 205 -7.34 1.30 8.68
N GLU A 206 -6.74 2.47 8.47
CA GLU A 206 -5.42 2.60 7.88
C GLU A 206 -4.32 2.06 8.78
N PHE A 207 -4.33 2.46 10.05
CA PHE A 207 -3.37 1.99 11.04
C PHE A 207 -3.41 0.47 11.21
N VAL A 208 -4.61 -0.07 11.47
CA VAL A 208 -4.80 -1.51 11.63
C VAL A 208 -4.48 -2.24 10.33
N GLY A 209 -4.94 -1.71 9.19
CA GLY A 209 -4.68 -2.27 7.88
C GLY A 209 -3.20 -2.43 7.59
N LEU A 210 -2.41 -1.38 7.82
CA LEU A 210 -0.97 -1.40 7.60
C LEU A 210 -0.24 -2.38 8.53
N ILE A 211 -0.64 -2.48 9.80
CA ILE A 211 -0.10 -3.48 10.73
C ILE A 211 -0.35 -4.90 10.22
N LEU A 212 -1.58 -5.19 9.78
CA LEU A 212 -1.93 -6.51 9.25
C LEU A 212 -1.15 -6.82 7.97
N ILE A 213 -0.99 -5.86 7.06
CA ILE A 213 -0.16 -6.03 5.85
C ILE A 213 1.29 -6.34 6.24
N TRP A 214 1.86 -5.65 7.23
CA TRP A 214 3.23 -5.92 7.68
C TRP A 214 3.36 -7.31 8.31
N ILE A 215 2.42 -7.71 9.18
CA ILE A 215 2.38 -9.07 9.74
C ILE A 215 2.34 -10.10 8.61
N GLY A 216 1.44 -9.91 7.65
CA GLY A 216 1.27 -10.80 6.51
C GLY A 216 2.52 -10.91 5.64
N TYR A 217 3.19 -9.79 5.38
CA TYR A 217 4.49 -9.76 4.71
C TYR A 217 5.54 -10.58 5.46
N ARG A 218 5.64 -10.44 6.79
CA ARG A 218 6.61 -11.22 7.60
C ARG A 218 6.34 -12.72 7.50
N TYR A 219 5.08 -13.16 7.53
CA TYR A 219 4.71 -14.57 7.34
C TYR A 219 5.10 -15.10 5.95
N ASN A 220 4.84 -14.32 4.89
CA ASN A 220 5.24 -14.70 3.52
C ASN A 220 6.76 -14.84 3.38
N VAL A 221 7.51 -14.00 4.09
CA VAL A 221 8.98 -13.98 4.08
C VAL A 221 9.62 -15.05 4.97
N ALA A 222 9.03 -15.37 6.13
CA ALA A 222 9.62 -16.28 7.12
C ALA A 222 9.83 -17.71 6.59
N GLY A 223 8.91 -18.21 5.76
CA GLY A 223 9.06 -19.54 5.14
C GLY A 223 10.19 -19.62 4.12
N SER A 224 10.61 -18.49 3.52
CA SER A 224 11.76 -18.46 2.59
C SER A 224 13.12 -18.69 3.29
N VAL A 225 13.18 -18.52 4.61
CA VAL A 225 14.40 -18.68 5.41
C VAL A 225 14.54 -20.11 5.95
N ARG A 226 13.42 -20.81 6.19
CA ARG A 226 13.41 -22.17 6.77
C ARG A 226 13.47 -23.32 5.75
N GLY A 227 13.31 -23.02 4.45
CA GLY A 227 13.27 -24.02 3.38
C GLY A 227 14.43 -23.98 2.38
N ALA A 228 15.47 -23.17 2.63
CA ALA A 228 16.69 -23.29 1.84
C ALA A 228 17.44 -24.53 2.36
N PRO A 229 17.63 -25.60 1.57
CA PRO A 229 18.54 -26.66 1.99
C PRO A 229 19.88 -25.98 2.33
N PRO A 230 20.55 -26.36 3.44
CA PRO A 230 21.90 -25.89 3.68
C PRO A 230 22.67 -26.19 2.39
N VAL A 231 23.36 -25.19 1.85
CA VAL A 231 24.37 -25.44 0.83
C VAL A 231 25.28 -26.48 1.45
N SER A 232 25.12 -27.73 1.01
CA SER A 232 25.82 -28.84 1.62
C SER A 232 27.30 -28.52 1.55
N ALA A 233 27.96 -28.46 2.70
CA ALA A 233 29.41 -28.30 2.79
C ALA A 233 30.14 -29.41 1.99
N ALA A 234 29.45 -30.50 1.62
CA ALA A 234 29.96 -31.52 0.72
C ALA A 234 30.16 -31.05 -0.74
N ALA A 235 29.44 -30.02 -1.21
CA ALA A 235 29.64 -29.46 -2.56
C ALA A 235 30.85 -28.52 -2.63
N ALA A 236 31.27 -27.94 -1.50
CA ALA A 236 32.50 -27.13 -1.41
C ALA A 236 33.76 -28.01 -1.37
N GLY A 237 33.72 -29.13 -0.63
CA GLY A 237 34.87 -30.05 -0.55
C GLY A 237 35.15 -30.84 -1.84
N ALA A 238 34.13 -31.12 -2.65
CA ALA A 238 34.31 -31.84 -3.92
C ALA A 238 34.97 -30.99 -5.02
N ALA A 239 34.82 -29.66 -4.96
CA ALA A 239 35.49 -28.74 -5.89
C ALA A 239 36.97 -28.52 -5.53
N GLU A 240 37.32 -28.65 -4.25
CA GLU A 240 38.69 -28.46 -3.75
C GLU A 240 39.54 -29.74 -3.95
N ALA A 241 38.93 -30.93 -3.88
CA ALA A 241 39.60 -32.20 -4.16
C ALA A 241 39.78 -32.51 -5.66
N ALA A 242 39.11 -31.79 -6.56
CA ALA A 242 39.27 -31.91 -8.02
C ALA A 242 40.31 -30.91 -8.59
N ALA A 243 40.88 -30.06 -7.73
CA ALA A 243 41.85 -29.02 -8.09
C ALA A 243 43.24 -29.23 -7.47
N GLY A 244 43.48 -30.38 -6.81
CA GLY A 244 44.79 -30.82 -6.31
C GLY A 244 45.19 -32.15 -6.92
#